data_AF-A0A3D4S5K2-F1
#
_entry.id   AF-A0A3D4S5K2-F1
#
_cell.length_a   1.000
_cell.length_b   1.000
_cell.length_c   1.000
_cell.angle_alpha   90.00
_cell.angle_beta   90.00
_cell.angle_gamma   90.00
#
_symmetry.space_group_name_H-M   'P 1'
#
loop_
_entity.id
_entity.type
_entity.pdbx_description
1 polymer ?
#
loop_
_entity_poly.entity_id
_entity_poly.type
_entity_poly.pdbx_seq_one_letter_code
_entity_poly.pdbx_strand_id
1 'polypeptide(L)' 'IYFADPGAPSQRGLNENSNGLLRKDGLPKQMVFNEVDESFIQSIELKRNNIPRKSLNYKTPIKVFLSHISKENLSNLI' A
#
# COMPACT_ATOMS: atom_id res chain seq x y z
N ILE A 1 -17.93 -8.61 -2.87
CA ILE A 1 -17.33 -7.28 -3.14
C ILE A 1 -17.78 -6.35 -2.01
N TYR A 2 -16.87 -5.58 -1.40
CA TYR A 2 -17.20 -4.67 -0.29
C TYR A 2 -17.10 -3.21 -0.77
N PHE A 3 -18.14 -2.41 -0.53
CA PHE A 3 -18.17 -0.97 -0.84
C PHE A 3 -18.44 -0.17 0.43
N ALA A 4 -17.96 1.07 0.46
CA ALA A 4 -18.33 2.02 1.49
C ALA A 4 -19.71 2.62 1.20
N ASP A 5 -20.48 2.89 2.25
CA ASP A 5 -21.77 3.53 2.16
C ASP A 5 -21.65 4.96 1.60
N PRO A 6 -22.65 5.43 0.82
CA PRO A 6 -22.70 6.80 0.37
C PRO A 6 -22.62 7.77 1.56
N GLY A 7 -21.71 8.76 1.47
CA GLY A 7 -21.53 9.74 2.53
C GLY A 7 -20.77 9.23 3.77
N ALA A 8 -20.19 8.03 3.75
CA ALA A 8 -19.42 7.46 4.88
C ALA A 8 -17.89 7.40 4.60
N PRO A 9 -17.17 8.54 4.55
CA PRO A 9 -15.73 8.54 4.27
C PRO A 9 -14.91 7.81 5.34
N SER A 10 -15.39 7.75 6.59
CA SER A 10 -14.74 7.05 7.70
C SER A 10 -14.53 5.56 7.44
N GLN A 11 -15.40 4.93 6.64
CA GLN A 11 -15.24 3.52 6.24
C GLN A 11 -14.05 3.28 5.30
N ARG A 12 -13.43 4.35 4.77
CA ARG A 12 -12.24 4.30 3.90
C ARG A 12 -11.00 4.93 4.53
N GLY A 13 -11.04 5.24 5.82
CA GLY A 13 -9.99 6.02 6.49
C GLY A 13 -8.58 5.44 6.33
N LEU A 14 -8.42 4.12 6.41
CA LEU A 14 -7.11 3.48 6.22
C LEU A 14 -6.59 3.62 4.80
N ASN A 15 -7.46 3.43 3.80
CA ASN A 15 -7.12 3.57 2.39
C ASN A 15 -6.75 5.02 2.06
N GLU A 16 -7.50 5.98 2.59
CA GLU A 16 -7.23 7.41 2.39
C GLU A 16 -5.90 7.84 3.00
N ASN A 17 -5.57 7.34 4.21
CA ASN A 17 -4.27 7.55 4.83
C ASN A 17 -3.11 6.96 3.99
N SER A 18 -3.24 5.69 3.56
CA SER A 18 -2.24 5.04 2.72
C SER A 18 -2.02 5.78 1.39
N ASN A 19 -3.09 6.21 0.74
CA ASN A 19 -3.01 7.03 -0.48
C ASN A 19 -2.34 8.38 -0.24
N GLY A 20 -2.58 9.02 0.91
CA GLY A 20 -1.88 10.25 1.30
C GLY A 20 -0.37 10.06 1.42
N LEU A 21 0.07 8.91 1.93
CA LEU A 21 1.50 8.57 2.00
C LEU A 21 2.10 8.35 0.61
N LEU A 22 1.41 7.65 -0.29
CA LEU A 22 1.89 7.47 -1.67
C LEU A 22 2.04 8.81 -2.40
N ARG A 23 1.12 9.74 -2.19
CA ARG A 23 1.20 11.11 -2.74
C ARG A 23 2.41 11.89 -2.26
N LYS A 24 2.77 11.75 -0.98
CA LYS A 24 3.99 12.37 -0.42
C LYS A 24 5.27 11.80 -1.02
N ASP A 25 5.23 10.58 -1.55
CA ASP A 25 6.41 9.85 -2.03
C ASP A 25 6.57 9.88 -3.56
N GLY A 26 5.79 10.70 -4.27
CA GLY A 26 6.01 10.93 -5.70
C GLY A 26 4.84 10.58 -6.61
N LEU A 27 3.68 10.19 -6.06
CA LEU A 27 2.45 9.94 -6.82
C LEU A 27 1.39 11.05 -6.60
N PRO A 28 1.62 12.29 -7.06
CA PRO A 28 0.67 13.37 -6.84
C PRO A 28 -0.70 13.07 -7.42
N LYS A 29 -1.75 13.69 -6.86
CA LYS A 29 -3.16 13.33 -7.12
C LYS A 29 -3.57 13.40 -8.60
N GLN A 30 -2.92 14.22 -9.40
CA GLN A 30 -3.22 14.46 -10.82
C GLN A 30 -2.13 13.91 -11.76
N MET A 31 -1.27 13.02 -11.26
CA MET A 31 -0.25 12.39 -12.10
C MET A 31 -0.90 11.51 -13.18
N VAL A 32 -0.43 11.64 -14.42
CA VAL A 32 -0.85 10.78 -15.53
C VAL A 32 0.01 9.51 -15.50
N PHE A 33 -0.57 8.39 -15.09
CA PHE A 33 0.15 7.13 -14.92
C PHE A 33 0.66 6.52 -16.24
N ASN A 34 0.09 6.90 -17.39
CA ASN A 34 0.52 6.38 -18.70
C ASN A 34 1.97 6.76 -19.05
N GLU A 35 2.50 7.81 -18.43
CA GLU A 35 3.86 8.31 -18.67
C GLU A 35 4.83 7.89 -17.55
N VAL A 36 4.34 7.12 -16.56
CA VAL A 36 5.11 6.75 -15.38
C VAL A 36 5.69 5.36 -15.60
N ASP A 37 7.01 5.27 -15.48
CA ASP A 37 7.69 3.99 -15.59
C ASP A 37 7.30 3.05 -14.45
N GLU A 38 7.17 1.76 -14.77
CA GLU A 38 6.77 0.76 -13.80
C GLU A 38 7.81 0.65 -12.68
N SER A 39 9.10 0.79 -13.01
CA SER A 39 10.19 0.75 -12.04
C SER A 39 10.06 1.86 -10.97
N PHE A 40 9.52 3.03 -11.37
CA PHE A 40 9.27 4.13 -10.44
C PHE A 40 8.15 3.77 -9.45
N ILE A 41 7.05 3.19 -9.95
CA ILE A 41 5.96 2.71 -9.09
C ILE A 41 6.47 1.65 -8.11
N GLN A 42 7.24 0.67 -8.60
CA GLN A 42 7.84 -0.38 -7.78
C GLN A 42 8.80 0.20 -6.73
N SER A 43 9.58 1.24 -7.06
CA SER A 43 10.47 1.89 -6.10
C SER A 43 9.72 2.53 -4.93
N ILE A 44 8.56 3.13 -5.19
CA ILE A 44 7.70 3.75 -4.17
C ILE A 44 7.04 2.67 -3.30
N GLU A 45 6.53 1.61 -3.93
CA GLU A 45 5.96 0.44 -3.25
C GLU A 45 7.00 -0.19 -2.31
N LEU A 46 8.18 -0.49 -2.83
CA LEU A 46 9.27 -1.12 -2.08
C LEU A 46 9.67 -0.26 -0.89
N LYS A 47 9.84 1.05 -1.10
CA LYS A 47 10.14 1.99 -0.03
C LYS A 47 9.05 1.94 1.04
N ARG A 48 7.77 2.06 0.68
CA ARG A 48 6.66 2.10 1.65
C ARG A 48 6.47 0.79 2.40
N ASN A 49 6.66 -0.34 1.73
CA ASN A 49 6.52 -1.67 2.33
C ASN A 49 7.70 -2.08 3.22
N ASN A 50 8.84 -1.38 3.10
CA ASN A 50 10.00 -1.54 3.97
C ASN A 50 10.11 -0.51 5.11
N ILE A 51 9.23 0.50 5.18
CA ILE A 51 9.23 1.46 6.30
C ILE A 51 8.56 0.83 7.54
N PRO A 52 9.26 0.75 8.69
CA PRO A 52 8.67 0.36 9.97
C PRO A 52 7.44 1.19 10.35
N ARG A 53 6.36 0.55 10.82
CA ARG A 53 5.15 1.23 11.30
C ARG A 53 5.01 1.09 12.81
N LYS A 54 4.78 2.20 13.52
CA LYS A 54 4.52 2.18 14.97
C LYS A 54 3.32 1.29 15.32
N SER A 55 2.26 1.31 14.51
CA SER A 55 1.08 0.45 14.66
C SER A 55 1.37 -1.05 14.52
N LEU A 56 2.51 -1.42 13.92
CA LEU A 56 2.96 -2.80 13.74
C LEU A 56 4.11 -3.14 14.69
N ASN A 57 4.22 -2.46 15.83
CA ASN A 57 5.34 -2.60 16.77
C ASN A 57 6.70 -2.41 16.08
N TYR A 58 6.79 -1.41 15.20
CA TYR A 58 7.98 -1.09 14.41
C TYR A 58 8.44 -2.23 13.48
N LYS A 59 7.56 -3.17 13.13
CA LYS A 59 7.79 -4.10 12.02
C LYS A 59 7.44 -3.43 10.68
N THR A 60 8.03 -3.94 9.60
CA THR A 60 7.72 -3.48 8.23
C THR A 60 6.44 -4.15 7.74
N PRO A 61 5.62 -3.44 6.94
CA PRO A 61 4.41 -4.01 6.34
C PRO A 61 4.66 -5.34 5.64
N ILE A 62 5.73 -5.44 4.82
CA ILE A 62 6.04 -6.67 4.08
C ILE A 62 6.29 -7.86 5.02
N LYS A 63 7.02 -7.67 6.13
CA LYS A 63 7.29 -8.74 7.10
C LYS A 63 6.03 -9.24 7.77
N VAL A 64 5.14 -8.31 8.15
CA VAL A 64 3.86 -8.67 8.78
C VAL A 64 2.96 -9.38 7.78
N PHE A 65 2.85 -8.86 6.56
CA PHE A 65 2.08 -9.47 5.49
C PHE A 65 2.52 -10.92 5.22
N LEU A 66 3.83 -11.15 5.03
CA LEU A 66 4.38 -12.48 4.80
C LEU A 66 4.14 -13.44 5.98
N SER A 67 4.06 -12.94 7.22
CA SER A 67 3.76 -13.78 8.38
C SER A 67 2.30 -14.29 8.43
N HIS A 68 1.40 -13.64 7.69
CA HIS A 68 -0.02 -14.02 7.61
C HIS A 68 -0.36 -14.81 6.34
N ILE A 69 0.61 -15.02 5.45
CA ILE A 69 0.43 -15.78 4.22
C ILE A 69 0.84 -17.24 4.44
N SER A 70 0.00 -18.17 3.96
CA SER A 70 0.34 -19.60 3.94
C SER A 70 1.44 -19.88 2.92
N LYS A 71 2.25 -20.92 3.16
CA LYS A 71 3.35 -21.30 2.26
C LYS A 71 2.87 -21.60 0.84
N GLU A 72 1.69 -22.20 0.69
CA GLU A 72 1.06 -22.51 -0.61
C GLU A 72 0.65 -21.25 -1.38
N ASN A 73 0.22 -20.19 -0.68
CA ASN A 73 -0.12 -18.92 -1.32
C ASN A 73 1.14 -18.13 -1.72
N LEU A 74 2.24 -18.32 -1.00
CA LEU A 74 3.51 -17.68 -1.33
C LEU A 74 4.10 -18.21 -2.64
N SER A 75 3.98 -19.51 -2.92
CA SER A 75 4.47 -20.12 -4.16
C SER A 75 3.72 -19.67 -5.42
N ASN A 76 2.52 -19.10 -5.26
CA ASN A 76 1.72 -18.55 -6.37
C ASN A 76 1.96 -17.05 -6.59
N LEU A 77 2.70 -16.39 -5.68
CA LEU A 77 3.01 -14.96 -5.74
C LEU A 77 4.38 -14.67 -6.38
N ILE A 78 5.22 -15.70 -6.53
CA ILE A 78 6.58 -15.68 -7.10
C ILE A 78 6.52 -16.42 -8.43
#